data_AF-A0A7K9MYU8-F1
#
_entry.id   AF-A0A7K9MYU8-F1
#
_cell.length_a   1.000
_cell.length_b   1.000
_cell.length_c   1.000
_cell.angle_alpha   90.00
_cell.angle_beta   90.00
_cell.angle_gamma   90.00
#
_symmetry.space_group_name_H-M   'P 1'
#
loop_
_entity.id
_entity.type
_entity.pdbx_description
1 polymer ?
#
loop_
_entity_poly.entity_id
_entity_poly.type
_entity_poly.pdbx_seq_one_letter_code
_entity_poly.pdbx_strand_id
1 'polypeptide(L)'
;SAGGHPYSFLVSIPLGRTSYKEQYLFIYRSDMVSVLGSYYYDDGCEACGTDTFSREPFIVKFSSPTTLVQEFVLVPLHSEPSHAAQEIDALYDVFTDVINKWGTNDIIFLGDFNADCSYVTSSQWPSIRLRSLRACEWLIPDNADTTVADSTDCAYDRIVACGTALRQDIEPGTATVNNFEKKFHLQSKDALAVSDHFPVEVTLKAH
;
A
#
# COMPACT_ATOMS: atom_id res chain seq x y z
N SER A 1 26.66 -10.10 -8.71
CA SER A 1 26.01 -11.42 -8.65
C SER A 1 24.52 -11.20 -8.68
N ALA A 2 23.80 -11.75 -9.67
CA ALA A 2 22.34 -11.80 -9.58
C ALA A 2 21.99 -12.63 -8.33
N GLY A 3 21.13 -12.09 -7.46
CA GLY A 3 20.76 -12.75 -6.21
C GLY A 3 20.24 -14.16 -6.45
N GLY A 4 20.53 -15.10 -5.55
CA GLY A 4 20.21 -16.52 -5.70
C GLY A 4 18.72 -16.88 -5.66
N HIS A 5 17.82 -15.91 -5.80
CA HIS A 5 16.37 -16.09 -5.70
C HIS A 5 15.68 -15.68 -7.01
N PRO A 6 14.76 -16.54 -7.53
CA PRO A 6 14.00 -16.22 -8.73
C PRO A 6 12.88 -15.21 -8.44
N TYR A 7 12.87 -14.10 -9.16
CA TYR A 7 11.82 -13.08 -9.10
C TYR A 7 10.81 -13.24 -10.24
N SER A 8 9.57 -12.88 -9.98
CA SER A 8 8.48 -12.72 -10.95
C SER A 8 7.76 -11.39 -10.69
N PHE A 9 6.92 -10.96 -11.62
CA PHE A 9 6.21 -9.68 -11.48
C PHE A 9 4.80 -9.70 -12.08
N LEU A 10 3.93 -8.86 -11.55
CA LEU A 10 2.66 -8.46 -12.16
C LEU A 10 2.64 -6.94 -12.31
N VAL A 11 2.17 -6.45 -13.45
CA VAL A 11 2.05 -5.01 -13.73
C VAL A 11 0.62 -4.68 -14.15
N SER A 12 0.11 -3.56 -13.65
CA SER A 12 -1.20 -3.06 -14.05
C SER A 12 -1.16 -2.47 -15.47
N ILE A 13 -2.31 -2.19 -16.05
CA ILE A 13 -2.41 -1.23 -17.17
C ILE A 13 -2.03 0.18 -16.69
N PRO A 14 -1.73 1.13 -17.58
CA PRO A 14 -1.62 2.54 -17.22
C PRO A 14 -2.96 3.08 -16.68
N LEU A 15 -2.95 3.60 -15.46
CA LEU A 15 -4.11 4.12 -14.71
C LEU A 15 -3.94 5.62 -14.46
N GLY A 16 -5.02 6.37 -14.33
CA GLY A 16 -5.00 7.83 -14.18
C GLY A 16 -6.24 8.46 -14.79
N ARG A 17 -6.78 9.54 -14.22
CA ARG A 17 -7.92 10.28 -14.84
C ARG A 17 -7.54 11.04 -16.11
N THR A 18 -6.31 11.54 -16.19
CA THR A 18 -5.88 12.45 -17.27
C THR A 18 -4.94 11.76 -18.27
N SER A 19 -4.26 12.53 -19.13
CA SER A 19 -3.20 11.98 -19.99
C SER A 19 -1.98 11.50 -19.19
N TYR A 20 -1.79 12.00 -17.97
CA TYR A 20 -0.78 11.47 -17.06
C TYR A 20 -1.28 10.15 -16.49
N LYS A 21 -0.51 9.08 -16.70
CA LYS A 21 -0.83 7.71 -16.27
C LYS A 21 0.36 7.09 -15.55
N GLU A 22 0.08 6.20 -14.61
CA GLU A 22 1.06 5.42 -13.86
C GLU A 22 0.65 3.94 -13.81
N GLN A 23 1.55 3.08 -13.34
CA GLN A 23 1.29 1.64 -13.23
C GLN A 23 1.68 1.15 -11.84
N TYR A 24 0.87 0.24 -11.29
CA TYR A 24 1.26 -0.56 -10.14
C TYR A 24 2.10 -1.76 -10.61
N LEU A 25 3.22 -1.99 -9.94
CA LEU A 25 4.12 -3.11 -10.21
C LEU A 25 4.36 -3.91 -8.93
N PHE A 26 3.94 -5.16 -8.92
CA PHE A 26 4.29 -6.13 -7.89
C PHE A 26 5.50 -6.93 -8.34
N ILE A 27 6.60 -6.86 -7.59
CA ILE A 27 7.77 -7.73 -7.77
C ILE A 27 7.84 -8.68 -6.58
N TYR A 28 7.92 -9.98 -6.83
CA TYR A 28 7.90 -10.97 -5.77
C TYR A 28 8.86 -12.13 -6.06
N ARG A 29 9.33 -12.74 -4.97
CA ARG A 29 10.13 -13.95 -5.02
C ARG A 29 9.24 -15.16 -5.30
N SER A 30 9.39 -15.73 -6.48
CA SER A 30 8.59 -16.87 -6.95
C SER A 30 8.88 -18.19 -6.21
N ASP A 31 9.98 -18.24 -5.46
CA ASP A 31 10.30 -19.31 -4.51
C ASP A 31 9.65 -19.12 -3.12
N MET A 32 9.04 -17.96 -2.86
CA MET A 32 8.44 -17.62 -1.55
C MET A 32 6.92 -17.51 -1.62
N VAL A 33 6.38 -16.88 -2.67
CA VAL A 33 4.94 -16.64 -2.83
C VAL A 33 4.49 -16.89 -4.27
N SER A 34 3.21 -17.21 -4.44
CA SER A 34 2.57 -17.38 -5.74
C SER A 34 1.28 -16.58 -5.84
N VAL A 35 0.99 -16.03 -7.01
CA VAL A 35 -0.24 -15.28 -7.27
C VAL A 35 -1.39 -16.23 -7.54
N LEU A 36 -2.47 -16.09 -6.78
CA LEU A 36 -3.71 -16.87 -6.94
C LEU A 36 -4.71 -16.19 -7.86
N GLY A 37 -4.66 -14.87 -7.96
CA GLY A 37 -5.52 -14.08 -8.84
C GLY A 37 -5.31 -12.59 -8.66
N SER A 38 -5.76 -11.80 -9.63
CA SER A 38 -5.76 -10.35 -9.57
C SER A 38 -6.97 -9.76 -10.29
N TYR A 39 -7.33 -8.53 -9.95
CA TYR A 39 -8.37 -7.76 -10.62
C TYR A 39 -8.20 -6.26 -10.32
N TYR A 40 -8.89 -5.43 -11.09
CA TYR A 40 -9.00 -4.00 -10.82
C TYR A 40 -10.29 -3.76 -10.04
N TYR A 41 -10.19 -2.96 -8.99
CA TYR A 41 -11.39 -2.39 -8.40
C TYR A 41 -12.03 -1.43 -9.40
N ASP A 42 -13.35 -1.41 -9.46
CA ASP A 42 -14.13 -0.56 -10.36
C ASP A 42 -15.36 -0.10 -9.55
N ASP A 43 -15.36 1.17 -9.12
CA ASP A 43 -16.47 1.80 -8.41
C ASP A 43 -17.42 2.56 -9.35
N GLY A 44 -17.22 2.44 -10.67
CA GLY A 44 -18.13 2.94 -11.66
C GLY A 44 -17.45 3.61 -12.85
N CYS A 45 -18.17 4.58 -13.42
CA CYS A 45 -17.84 5.10 -14.73
C CYS A 45 -16.91 6.33 -14.65
N GLU A 46 -15.66 6.17 -15.10
CA GLU A 46 -14.68 7.26 -15.27
C GLU A 46 -15.28 8.45 -16.04
N ALA A 47 -15.92 8.19 -17.19
CA ALA A 47 -16.49 9.22 -18.07
C ALA A 47 -17.70 9.94 -17.47
N CYS A 48 -18.30 9.39 -16.41
CA CYS A 48 -19.49 9.90 -15.75
C CYS A 48 -19.13 10.74 -14.52
N GLY A 49 -17.85 10.78 -14.12
CA GLY A 49 -17.37 11.56 -12.97
C GLY A 49 -17.77 11.00 -11.61
N THR A 50 -18.15 9.73 -11.55
CA THR A 50 -18.53 9.04 -10.30
C THR A 50 -17.39 8.20 -9.71
N ASP A 51 -16.30 8.05 -10.45
CA ASP A 51 -15.14 7.27 -10.06
C ASP A 51 -14.32 8.00 -8.99
N THR A 52 -14.09 7.33 -7.86
CA THR A 52 -13.43 7.90 -6.70
C THR A 52 -11.92 7.93 -6.85
N PHE A 53 -11.33 6.93 -7.51
CA PHE A 53 -9.89 6.76 -7.56
C PHE A 53 -9.32 7.43 -8.80
N SER A 54 -8.22 8.17 -8.67
CA SER A 54 -7.47 8.59 -9.85
C SER A 54 -6.76 7.41 -10.51
N ARG A 55 -6.33 6.43 -9.71
CA ARG A 55 -5.68 5.19 -10.13
C ARG A 55 -6.31 4.02 -9.38
N GLU A 56 -7.19 3.31 -10.06
CA GLU A 56 -7.98 2.21 -9.53
C GLU A 56 -7.08 1.12 -8.90
N PRO A 57 -7.34 0.69 -7.66
CA PRO A 57 -6.52 -0.33 -7.02
C PRO A 57 -6.38 -1.61 -7.85
N PHE A 58 -5.14 -2.00 -8.16
CA PHE A 58 -4.81 -3.27 -8.81
C PHE A 58 -4.57 -4.37 -7.76
N ILE A 59 -5.65 -5.07 -7.42
CA ILE A 59 -5.72 -5.97 -6.26
C ILE A 59 -5.16 -7.33 -6.63
N VAL A 60 -4.26 -7.86 -5.78
CA VAL A 60 -3.59 -9.15 -6.02
C VAL A 60 -3.71 -10.06 -4.79
N LYS A 61 -4.18 -11.29 -5.00
CA LYS A 61 -4.20 -12.35 -3.98
C LYS A 61 -2.94 -13.20 -4.09
N PHE A 62 -2.23 -13.34 -2.99
CA PHE A 62 -1.04 -14.17 -2.86
C PHE A 62 -1.31 -15.40 -2.00
N SER A 63 -0.64 -16.50 -2.33
CA SER A 63 -0.38 -17.64 -1.46
C SER A 63 1.04 -17.55 -0.95
N SER A 64 1.24 -17.77 0.35
CA SER A 64 2.53 -17.74 1.04
C SER A 64 2.65 -18.98 1.94
N PRO A 65 3.22 -20.09 1.43
CA PRO A 65 3.34 -21.33 2.21
C PRO A 65 4.32 -21.25 3.38
N THR A 66 5.09 -20.17 3.49
CA THR A 66 6.13 -19.97 4.50
C THR A 66 5.72 -19.05 5.65
N THR A 67 4.48 -18.56 5.66
CA THR A 67 3.94 -17.67 6.72
C THR A 67 2.75 -18.32 7.41
N LEU A 68 2.34 -17.83 8.59
CA LEU A 68 1.17 -18.42 9.27
C LEU A 68 -0.12 -18.12 8.50
N VAL A 69 -0.23 -16.92 7.93
CA VAL A 69 -1.28 -16.58 6.97
C VAL A 69 -0.88 -17.12 5.59
N GLN A 70 -1.55 -18.18 5.15
CA GLN A 70 -1.18 -18.84 3.89
C GLN A 70 -1.75 -18.14 2.65
N GLU A 71 -2.80 -17.34 2.79
CA GLU A 71 -3.36 -16.55 1.71
C GLU A 71 -3.70 -15.15 2.23
N PHE A 72 -3.26 -14.12 1.50
CA PHE A 72 -3.60 -12.74 1.82
C PHE A 72 -3.72 -11.91 0.55
N VAL A 73 -4.34 -10.74 0.67
CA VAL A 73 -4.59 -9.83 -0.45
C VAL A 73 -3.77 -8.55 -0.25
N LEU A 74 -3.09 -8.11 -1.30
CA LEU A 74 -2.47 -6.80 -1.36
C LEU A 74 -3.33 -5.86 -2.21
N VAL A 75 -3.64 -4.69 -1.65
CA VAL A 75 -4.38 -3.61 -2.31
C VAL A 75 -3.46 -2.39 -2.37
N PRO A 76 -2.89 -2.06 -3.54
CA PRO A 76 -2.05 -0.90 -3.69
C PRO A 76 -2.93 0.35 -3.87
N LEU A 77 -2.49 1.48 -3.31
CA LEU A 77 -3.02 2.79 -3.65
C LEU A 77 -1.87 3.79 -3.72
N HIS A 78 -1.76 4.49 -4.84
CA HIS A 78 -1.09 5.78 -4.94
C HIS A 78 -2.21 6.81 -5.10
N SER A 79 -2.49 7.60 -4.08
CA SER A 79 -3.66 8.48 -4.09
C SER A 79 -3.39 9.79 -4.83
N GLU A 80 -4.42 10.41 -5.41
CA GLU A 80 -4.28 11.78 -5.91
C GLU A 80 -4.16 12.75 -4.72
N PRO A 81 -3.09 13.57 -4.59
CA PRO A 81 -2.87 14.37 -3.38
C PRO A 81 -4.03 15.28 -2.99
N SER A 82 -4.72 15.88 -3.98
CA SER A 82 -5.89 16.74 -3.74
C SER A 82 -7.16 15.98 -3.32
N HIS A 83 -7.19 14.66 -3.51
CA HIS A 83 -8.32 13.78 -3.16
C HIS A 83 -7.92 12.68 -2.16
N ALA A 84 -6.74 12.77 -1.54
CA ALA A 84 -6.18 11.74 -0.67
C ALA A 84 -7.16 11.25 0.40
N ALA A 85 -7.79 12.17 1.14
CA ALA A 85 -8.77 11.80 2.17
C ALA A 85 -9.98 11.02 1.62
N GLN A 86 -10.44 11.36 0.41
CA GLN A 86 -11.57 10.69 -0.24
C GLN A 86 -11.18 9.29 -0.75
N GLU A 87 -10.03 9.17 -1.40
CA GLU A 87 -9.55 7.88 -1.90
C GLU A 87 -9.20 6.90 -0.76
N ILE A 88 -8.60 7.38 0.32
CA ILE A 88 -8.34 6.54 1.52
C ILE A 88 -9.65 6.12 2.18
N ASP A 89 -10.67 7.00 2.24
CA ASP A 89 -11.98 6.60 2.75
C ASP A 89 -12.61 5.49 1.90
N ALA A 90 -12.53 5.60 0.58
CA ALA A 90 -13.07 4.63 -0.37
C ALA A 90 -12.37 3.26 -0.30
N LEU A 91 -11.15 3.15 0.25
CA LEU A 91 -10.53 1.85 0.54
C LEU A 91 -11.37 1.00 1.51
N TYR A 92 -12.27 1.60 2.30
CA TYR A 92 -13.27 0.84 3.06
C TYR A 92 -14.21 0.04 2.13
N ASP A 93 -14.63 0.64 1.02
CA ASP A 93 -15.52 -0.02 0.07
C ASP A 93 -14.75 -1.14 -0.67
N VAL A 94 -13.47 -0.91 -0.98
CA VAL A 94 -12.56 -1.94 -1.49
C VAL A 94 -12.39 -3.11 -0.50
N PHE A 95 -12.27 -2.83 0.81
CA PHE A 95 -12.24 -3.87 1.84
C PHE A 95 -13.48 -4.76 1.78
N THR A 96 -14.67 -4.17 1.63
CA THR A 96 -15.91 -4.94 1.51
C THR A 96 -16.01 -5.71 0.19
N ASP A 97 -15.52 -5.15 -0.91
CA ASP A 97 -15.50 -5.81 -2.21
C ASP A 97 -14.62 -7.07 -2.20
N VAL A 98 -13.41 -6.97 -1.64
CA VAL A 98 -12.50 -8.12 -1.49
C VAL A 98 -13.15 -9.23 -0.66
N ILE A 99 -13.82 -8.90 0.44
CA ILE A 99 -14.54 -9.87 1.26
C ILE A 99 -15.64 -10.55 0.44
N ASN A 100 -16.45 -9.78 -0.28
CA ASN A 100 -17.54 -10.33 -1.09
C ASN A 100 -17.02 -11.22 -2.23
N LYS A 101 -15.91 -10.83 -2.86
CA LYS A 101 -15.34 -11.51 -4.02
C LYS A 101 -14.58 -12.79 -3.66
N TRP A 102 -13.76 -12.74 -2.61
CA TRP A 102 -12.82 -13.81 -2.27
C TRP A 102 -13.04 -14.44 -0.90
N GLY A 103 -14.01 -13.97 -0.11
CA GLY A 103 -14.35 -14.55 1.18
C GLY A 103 -13.26 -14.42 2.25
N THR A 104 -12.32 -13.49 2.07
CA THR A 104 -11.22 -13.23 3.02
C THR A 104 -11.20 -11.78 3.45
N ASN A 105 -10.81 -11.54 4.71
CA ASN A 105 -10.53 -10.23 5.27
C ASN A 105 -9.05 -10.02 5.61
N ASP A 106 -8.18 -10.99 5.30
CA ASP A 106 -6.73 -10.91 5.44
C ASP A 106 -6.16 -10.07 4.29
N ILE A 107 -6.20 -8.74 4.48
CA ILE A 107 -5.91 -7.73 3.46
C ILE A 107 -4.86 -6.76 3.98
N ILE A 108 -3.85 -6.46 3.18
CA ILE A 108 -2.93 -5.34 3.39
C ILE A 108 -3.24 -4.27 2.36
N PHE A 109 -3.61 -3.09 2.82
CA PHE A 109 -3.59 -1.87 2.01
C PHE A 109 -2.22 -1.21 2.15
N LEU A 110 -1.61 -0.81 1.03
CA LEU A 110 -0.28 -0.20 1.06
C LEU A 110 -0.02 0.76 -0.11
N GLY A 111 0.91 1.69 0.08
CA GLY A 111 1.39 2.60 -0.95
C GLY A 111 1.46 4.04 -0.45
N ASP A 112 1.74 4.97 -1.38
CA ASP A 112 1.68 6.40 -1.12
C ASP A 112 0.23 6.86 -1.04
N PHE A 113 -0.28 6.96 0.18
CA PHE A 113 -1.65 7.42 0.40
C PHE A 113 -1.74 8.93 0.45
N ASN A 114 -0.63 9.68 0.38
CA ASN A 114 -0.59 11.10 0.69
C ASN A 114 -1.25 11.41 2.05
N ALA A 115 -1.11 10.49 3.02
CA ALA A 115 -1.90 10.42 4.23
C ALA A 115 -1.40 11.31 5.39
N ASP A 116 -0.92 12.53 5.11
CA ASP A 116 -0.47 13.44 6.16
C ASP A 116 -0.38 14.90 5.66
N CYS A 117 0.15 15.77 6.51
CA CYS A 117 0.52 17.14 6.20
C CYS A 117 -0.67 17.93 5.63
N SER A 118 -0.51 18.57 4.47
CA SER A 118 -1.58 19.39 3.86
C SER A 118 -2.66 18.57 3.16
N TYR A 119 -2.41 17.29 2.88
CA TYR A 119 -3.30 16.46 2.07
C TYR A 119 -4.36 15.75 2.93
N VAL A 120 -3.94 15.21 4.09
CA VAL A 120 -4.85 14.66 5.10
C VAL A 120 -4.56 15.28 6.46
N THR A 121 -5.39 16.25 6.83
CA THR A 121 -5.28 16.96 8.10
C THR A 121 -5.89 16.17 9.25
N SER A 122 -5.50 16.51 10.50
CA SER A 122 -6.02 15.85 11.70
C SER A 122 -7.56 15.87 11.81
N SER A 123 -8.22 16.89 11.26
CA SER A 123 -9.69 17.00 11.26
C SER A 123 -10.39 16.10 10.24
N GLN A 124 -9.68 15.58 9.24
CA GLN A 124 -10.24 14.67 8.23
C GLN A 124 -10.14 13.20 8.65
N TRP A 125 -9.19 12.83 9.52
CA TRP A 125 -9.05 11.45 9.99
C TRP A 125 -10.34 10.82 10.55
N PRO A 126 -11.17 11.53 11.34
CA PRO A 126 -12.43 10.97 11.83
C PRO A 126 -13.45 10.59 10.75
N SER A 127 -13.37 11.18 9.55
CA SER A 127 -14.27 10.84 8.43
C SER A 127 -13.77 9.71 7.56
N ILE A 128 -12.53 9.26 7.72
CA ILE A 128 -11.94 8.18 6.93
C ILE A 128 -12.32 6.84 7.56
N ARG A 129 -13.23 6.08 6.93
CA ARG A 129 -13.76 4.81 7.45
C ARG A 129 -12.68 3.77 7.68
N LEU A 130 -11.70 3.65 6.77
CA LEU A 130 -10.57 2.73 6.94
C LEU A 130 -9.76 3.02 8.21
N ARG A 131 -9.67 4.30 8.64
CA ARG A 131 -8.91 4.70 9.82
C ARG A 131 -9.52 4.20 11.13
N SER A 132 -10.85 4.16 11.20
CA SER A 132 -11.60 3.75 12.38
C SER A 132 -12.06 2.28 12.34
N LEU A 133 -11.73 1.56 11.27
CA LEU A 133 -12.14 0.18 11.09
C LEU A 133 -11.40 -0.75 12.05
N ARG A 134 -12.10 -1.26 13.07
CA ARG A 134 -11.52 -2.15 14.12
C ARG A 134 -10.90 -3.44 13.59
N ALA A 135 -11.29 -3.88 12.40
CA ALA A 135 -10.72 -5.05 11.75
C ALA A 135 -9.29 -4.79 11.21
N CYS A 136 -8.90 -3.52 11.12
CA CYS A 136 -7.66 -3.05 10.53
C CYS A 136 -6.78 -2.33 11.54
N GLU A 137 -5.48 -2.38 11.28
CA GLU A 137 -4.43 -1.75 12.08
C GLU A 137 -3.49 -0.99 11.15
N TRP A 138 -3.29 0.28 11.45
CA TRP A 138 -2.35 1.14 10.73
C TRP A 138 -0.95 0.92 11.31
N LEU A 139 -0.08 0.29 10.52
CA LEU A 139 1.22 -0.17 10.98
C LEU A 139 2.29 0.93 10.90
N ILE A 140 2.15 1.85 9.93
CA ILE A 140 2.99 3.04 9.82
C ILE A 140 2.29 4.20 10.55
N PRO A 141 2.88 4.72 11.65
CA PRO A 141 2.25 5.72 12.49
C PRO A 141 2.27 7.11 11.83
N ASP A 142 1.41 8.02 12.31
CA ASP A 142 1.32 9.40 11.79
C ASP A 142 2.57 10.26 12.08
N ASN A 143 3.47 9.80 12.97
CA ASN A 143 4.71 10.50 13.27
C ASN A 143 5.93 9.92 12.53
N ALA A 144 5.70 9.06 11.53
CA ALA A 144 6.75 8.55 10.67
C ALA A 144 7.03 9.56 9.55
N ASP A 145 8.30 9.80 9.26
CA ASP A 145 8.70 10.52 8.05
C ASP A 145 8.98 9.50 6.93
N THR A 146 8.15 9.54 5.91
CA THR A 146 8.26 8.67 4.72
C THR A 146 8.87 9.39 3.52
N THR A 147 9.31 10.64 3.69
CA THR A 147 9.85 11.48 2.62
C THR A 147 11.36 11.59 2.70
N VAL A 148 12.02 11.73 1.55
CA VAL A 148 13.50 11.87 1.47
C VAL A 148 13.93 13.32 1.67
N ALA A 149 13.09 14.29 1.30
CA ALA A 149 13.46 15.69 1.35
C ALA A 149 13.53 16.20 2.80
N ASP A 150 14.67 16.79 3.19
CA ASP A 150 14.86 17.42 4.52
C ASP A 150 13.84 18.53 4.84
N SER A 151 13.13 19.03 3.83
CA SER A 151 12.12 20.09 3.97
C SER A 151 10.74 19.57 4.37
N THR A 152 10.53 18.26 4.42
CA THR A 152 9.26 17.61 4.75
C THR A 152 9.45 16.63 5.89
N ASP A 153 8.36 16.40 6.63
CA ASP A 153 8.24 15.40 7.70
C ASP A 153 6.78 14.93 7.63
N CYS A 154 6.52 13.96 6.77
CA CYS A 154 5.17 13.55 6.40
C CYS A 154 5.04 12.02 6.31
N ALA A 155 3.99 11.47 6.92
CA ALA A 155 3.61 10.07 6.86
C ALA A 155 2.70 9.77 5.65
N TYR A 156 3.19 10.02 4.44
CA TYR A 156 2.45 9.79 3.20
C TYR A 156 2.26 8.30 2.89
N ASP A 157 3.33 7.52 2.97
CA ASP A 157 3.31 6.09 2.68
C ASP A 157 2.80 5.28 3.87
N ARG A 158 1.90 4.33 3.61
CA ARG A 158 1.21 3.59 4.66
C ARG A 158 1.19 2.10 4.41
N ILE A 159 1.07 1.35 5.50
CA ILE A 159 0.71 -0.06 5.52
C ILE A 159 -0.43 -0.22 6.52
N VAL A 160 -1.55 -0.78 6.07
CA VAL A 160 -2.73 -1.05 6.90
C VAL A 160 -3.08 -2.52 6.77
N ALA A 161 -2.94 -3.28 7.86
CA ALA A 161 -3.22 -4.71 7.88
C ALA A 161 -4.60 -4.98 8.49
N CYS A 162 -5.43 -5.76 7.80
CA CYS A 162 -6.78 -6.13 8.19
C CYS A 162 -6.93 -7.63 8.35
N GLY A 163 -7.88 -8.06 9.18
CA GLY A 163 -8.08 -9.48 9.47
C GLY A 163 -7.27 -9.93 10.69
N THR A 164 -7.86 -10.80 11.52
CA THR A 164 -7.23 -11.21 12.78
C THR A 164 -6.04 -12.12 12.56
N ALA A 165 -6.12 -13.05 11.59
CA ALA A 165 -5.04 -13.97 11.29
C ALA A 165 -3.83 -13.22 10.74
N LEU A 166 -4.04 -12.38 9.73
CA LEU A 166 -2.98 -11.54 9.17
C LEU A 166 -2.33 -10.63 10.21
N ARG A 167 -3.11 -9.91 11.04
CA ARG A 167 -2.52 -9.05 12.09
C ARG A 167 -1.72 -9.81 13.14
N GLN A 168 -2.13 -11.03 13.47
CA GLN A 168 -1.35 -11.91 14.35
C GLN A 168 -0.06 -12.42 13.70
N ASP A 169 -0.04 -12.49 12.37
CA ASP A 169 1.12 -12.91 11.58
C ASP A 169 2.15 -11.79 11.35
N ILE A 170 1.82 -10.53 11.64
CA ILE A 170 2.79 -9.43 11.61
C ILE A 170 3.84 -9.64 12.71
N GLU A 171 5.12 -9.60 12.34
CA GLU A 171 6.24 -9.63 13.28
C GLU A 171 6.31 -8.28 14.02
N PRO A 172 6.14 -8.25 15.36
CA PRO A 172 6.07 -7.01 16.12
C PRO A 172 7.30 -6.12 15.93
N GLY A 173 7.09 -4.83 15.68
CA GLY A 173 8.16 -3.84 15.55
C GLY A 173 8.90 -3.84 14.20
N THR A 174 8.46 -4.66 13.23
CA THR A 174 9.07 -4.68 11.88
C THR A 174 8.45 -3.72 10.89
N ALA A 175 7.24 -3.21 11.18
CA ALA A 175 6.62 -2.16 10.38
C ALA A 175 7.39 -0.85 10.55
N THR A 176 8.09 -0.39 9.52
CA THR A 176 8.98 0.77 9.61
C THR A 176 9.25 1.42 8.25
N VAL A 177 9.95 2.56 8.30
CA VAL A 177 10.45 3.26 7.11
C VAL A 177 11.88 2.80 6.83
N ASN A 178 12.13 2.32 5.62
CA ASN A 178 13.46 1.98 5.15
C ASN A 178 14.17 3.22 4.60
N ASN A 179 14.83 3.94 5.51
CA ASN A 179 15.63 5.11 5.14
C ASN A 179 16.92 4.67 4.41
N PHE A 180 16.81 4.49 3.09
CA PHE A 180 17.89 4.02 2.24
C PHE A 180 19.05 5.03 2.13
N GLU A 181 18.77 6.33 2.31
CA GLU A 181 19.81 7.37 2.38
C GLU A 181 20.77 7.09 3.54
N LYS A 182 20.22 6.91 4.75
CA LYS A 182 21.01 6.57 5.94
C LYS A 182 21.66 5.19 5.82
N LYS A 183 20.91 4.19 5.34
CA LYS A 183 21.36 2.79 5.22
C LYS A 183 22.55 2.63 4.29
N PHE A 184 22.58 3.38 3.18
CA PHE A 184 23.64 3.31 2.18
C PHE A 184 24.59 4.52 2.21
N HIS A 185 24.46 5.39 3.22
CA HIS A 185 25.27 6.60 3.38
C HIS A 185 25.29 7.49 2.14
N LEU A 186 24.12 7.66 1.51
CA LEU A 186 23.98 8.50 0.33
C LEU A 186 24.01 9.99 0.72
N GLN A 187 24.42 10.84 -0.22
CA GLN A 187 24.12 12.27 -0.11
C GLN A 187 22.65 12.49 -0.47
N SER A 188 22.01 13.50 0.11
CA SER A 188 20.58 13.76 -0.11
C SER A 188 20.21 13.95 -1.58
N LYS A 189 21.11 14.57 -2.38
CA LYS A 189 20.93 14.67 -3.84
C LYS A 189 20.89 13.31 -4.55
N ASP A 190 21.65 12.32 -4.07
CA ASP A 190 21.75 11.00 -4.66
C ASP A 190 20.57 10.14 -4.19
N ALA A 191 20.10 10.36 -2.95
CA ALA A 191 18.87 9.76 -2.46
C ALA A 191 17.65 10.26 -3.24
N LEU A 192 17.52 11.58 -3.44
CA LEU A 192 16.46 12.20 -4.25
C LEU A 192 16.51 11.78 -5.73
N ALA A 193 17.68 11.39 -6.24
CA ALA A 193 17.79 10.83 -7.59
C ALA A 193 17.24 9.39 -7.70
N VAL A 194 17.12 8.67 -6.57
CA VAL A 194 16.47 7.36 -6.51
C VAL A 194 14.95 7.53 -6.37
N SER A 195 14.52 8.33 -5.40
CA SER A 195 13.12 8.58 -5.07
C SER A 195 13.03 9.76 -4.11
N ASP A 196 11.91 10.47 -4.10
CA ASP A 196 11.52 11.43 -3.06
C ASP A 196 10.76 10.79 -1.88
N HIS A 197 10.42 9.50 -1.99
CA HIS A 197 9.81 8.69 -0.93
C HIS A 197 10.72 7.56 -0.45
N PHE A 198 10.73 7.29 0.85
CA PHE A 198 11.31 6.09 1.44
C PHE A 198 10.32 4.92 1.38
N PRO A 199 10.76 3.69 1.11
CA PRO A 199 9.90 2.52 1.23
C PRO A 199 9.40 2.34 2.66
N VAL A 200 8.12 2.00 2.81
CA VAL A 200 7.57 1.41 4.04
C VAL A 200 7.61 -0.11 3.93
N GLU A 201 8.02 -0.78 4.99
CA GLU A 201 8.19 -2.24 5.00
C GLU A 201 7.60 -2.85 6.27
N VAL A 202 7.23 -4.14 6.19
CA VAL A 202 6.78 -4.97 7.32
C VAL A 202 7.17 -6.42 7.07
N THR A 203 7.39 -7.19 8.14
CA THR A 203 7.67 -8.63 8.07
C THR A 203 6.48 -9.44 8.57
N LEU A 204 6.10 -10.48 7.82
CA LEU A 204 5.23 -11.55 8.30
C LEU A 204 6.06 -12.66 8.94
N LYS A 205 5.55 -13.30 9.99
CA LYS A 205 6.24 -14.37 10.70
C LYS A 205 6.44 -15.56 9.79
N ALA A 206 7.61 -16.16 9.89
CA ALA A 206 7.88 -17.44 9.26
C ALA A 206 7.15 -18.57 10.00
N HIS A 207 6.57 -19.49 9.24
CA HIS A 207 6.11 -20.78 9.72
C HIS A 207 7.28 -21.76 9.88
#